data_AF-A0A0M4EF15-F1
#
_entry.id   AF-A0A0M4EF15-F1
#
_cell.length_a   1.000
_cell.length_b   1.000
_cell.length_c   1.000
_cell.angle_alpha   90.00
_cell.angle_beta   90.00
_cell.angle_gamma   90.00
#
_symmetry.space_group_name_H-M   'P 1'
#
loop_
_entity.id
_entity.type
_entity.pdbx_description
1 polymer ?
#
loop_
_entity_poly.entity_id
_entity_poly.type
_entity_poly.pdbx_seq_one_letter_code
_entity_poly.pdbx_strand_id
1 'polypeptide(L)'
;MLLVLVRSEDCGQEEFTKCAEPLEMLHLTSEFSIGAAKKDELDKLCHELRKGVRCIQSYTRRCMDLQQRNQFNKLYHGTNQFIRDLCNKGEFQEEYLKHAPCSEMAKKDFEVCANRYKETMVFLKPHKNQENQENGTLNENIKTICCSINELVDCSENAARKICGVEAAKFTRELVDKYANSLTKIYCEDLSRHPSICRDGAGDGASVLQLNSLGLVATAALLLLAR
;
A
#
# COMPACT_ATOMS: atom_id res chain seq x y z
N MET A 1 26.23 11.87 47.06
CA MET A 1 25.25 12.13 45.98
C MET A 1 25.79 11.52 44.71
N LEU A 2 25.23 10.39 44.27
CA LEU A 2 25.52 9.81 42.97
C LEU A 2 24.78 10.65 41.92
N LEU A 3 25.54 11.43 41.14
CA LEU A 3 25.05 12.08 39.93
C LEU A 3 24.74 10.97 38.93
N VAL A 4 23.46 10.58 38.83
CA VAL A 4 22.97 9.82 37.69
C VAL A 4 23.07 10.75 36.49
N LEU A 5 24.10 10.53 35.66
CA LEU A 5 24.15 11.10 34.32
C LEU A 5 22.98 10.49 33.55
N VAL A 6 21.84 11.18 33.54
CA VAL A 6 20.79 10.92 32.56
C VAL A 6 21.41 11.29 31.22
N ARG A 7 21.91 10.29 30.50
CA ARG A 7 22.20 10.46 29.08
C ARG A 7 20.90 10.93 28.46
N SER A 8 20.86 12.16 27.98
CA SER A 8 19.84 12.61 27.03
C SER A 8 19.90 11.62 25.88
N GLU A 9 18.92 10.74 25.80
CA GLU A 9 18.85 9.81 24.69
C GLU A 9 18.53 10.60 23.42
N ASP A 10 19.36 10.40 22.39
CA ASP A 10 19.26 11.16 21.15
C ASP A 10 18.12 10.57 20.31
N CYS A 11 16.90 11.02 20.56
CA CYS A 11 15.67 10.57 19.91
C CYS A 11 15.50 11.18 18.51
N GLY A 12 16.52 11.00 17.68
CA GLY A 12 16.57 11.53 16.32
C GLY A 12 15.77 10.68 15.33
N GLN A 13 15.28 11.33 14.27
CA GLN A 13 14.66 10.66 13.12
C GLN A 13 15.58 9.61 12.51
N GLU A 14 16.89 9.82 12.55
CA GLU A 14 17.89 8.86 12.05
C GLU A 14 17.84 7.51 12.80
N GLU A 15 17.68 7.53 14.12
CA GLU A 15 17.56 6.29 14.90
C GLU A 15 16.30 5.53 14.51
N PHE A 16 15.18 6.25 14.39
CA PHE A 16 13.91 5.65 13.97
C PHE A 16 14.00 5.04 12.57
N THR A 17 14.57 5.76 11.60
CA THR A 17 14.77 5.26 10.24
C THR A 17 15.60 3.97 10.23
N LYS A 18 16.68 3.90 11.01
CA LYS A 18 17.48 2.67 11.15
C LYS A 18 16.68 1.52 11.75
N CYS A 19 15.77 1.79 12.68
CA CYS A 19 14.88 0.76 13.23
C CYS A 19 13.82 0.29 12.21
N ALA A 20 13.38 1.17 11.31
CA ALA A 20 12.35 0.90 10.31
C ALA A 20 12.91 0.26 9.02
N GLU A 21 14.20 0.40 8.73
CA GLU A 21 14.86 -0.17 7.54
C GLU A 21 14.56 -1.67 7.31
N PRO A 22 14.57 -2.57 8.32
CA PRO A 22 14.19 -3.96 8.09
C PRO A 22 12.72 -4.15 7.69
N LEU A 23 11.86 -3.21 8.07
CA LEU A 23 10.46 -3.19 7.69
C LEU A 23 10.26 -2.58 6.30
N GLU A 24 11.27 -1.93 5.69
CA GLU A 24 11.21 -1.46 4.30
C GLU A 24 11.11 -2.61 3.29
N MET A 25 11.59 -3.79 3.66
CA MET A 25 11.30 -5.04 2.92
C MET A 25 9.79 -5.37 2.91
N LEU A 26 9.03 -4.77 3.83
CA LEU A 26 7.57 -4.73 3.87
C LEU A 26 6.96 -3.46 3.27
N HIS A 27 7.69 -2.71 2.45
CA HIS A 27 7.11 -1.71 1.56
C HIS A 27 6.95 -2.31 0.16
N LEU A 28 5.75 -2.18 -0.42
CA LEU A 28 5.38 -2.68 -1.76
C LEU A 28 6.16 -1.92 -2.83
N THR A 29 7.45 -2.21 -2.90
CA THR A 29 8.36 -1.66 -3.88
C THR A 29 8.51 -2.64 -5.04
N SER A 30 9.17 -2.20 -6.10
CA SER A 30 9.54 -3.02 -7.25
C SER A 30 10.35 -4.28 -6.90
N GLU A 31 10.89 -4.37 -5.68
CA GLU A 31 11.59 -5.56 -5.17
C GLU A 31 10.70 -6.48 -4.33
N PHE A 32 9.39 -6.16 -4.22
CA PHE A 32 8.39 -7.03 -3.62
C PHE A 32 8.09 -8.20 -4.56
N SER A 33 9.03 -9.15 -4.65
CA SER A 33 8.63 -10.54 -4.85
C SER A 33 7.86 -10.94 -3.61
N ILE A 34 6.61 -11.35 -3.75
CA ILE A 34 5.86 -12.03 -2.68
C ILE A 34 6.81 -13.13 -2.14
N GLY A 35 7.25 -12.99 -0.89
CA GLY A 35 8.66 -13.19 -0.48
C GLY A 35 9.39 -14.52 -0.70
N ALA A 36 10.43 -14.71 0.12
CA ALA A 36 11.26 -15.90 0.25
C ALA A 36 10.58 -17.21 -0.24
N ALA A 37 11.08 -17.77 -1.33
CA ALA A 37 10.52 -18.98 -1.95
C ALA A 37 10.68 -20.22 -1.03
N LYS A 38 11.59 -20.14 -0.06
CA LYS A 38 11.97 -21.25 0.83
C LYS A 38 11.85 -20.89 2.31
N LYS A 39 11.64 -21.91 3.14
CA LYS A 39 11.58 -21.80 4.60
C LYS A 39 12.82 -21.13 5.20
N ASP A 40 14.02 -21.51 4.75
CA ASP A 40 15.27 -20.96 5.28
C ASP A 40 15.44 -19.47 4.98
N GLU A 41 14.94 -19.03 3.82
CA GLU A 41 14.90 -17.61 3.43
C GLU A 41 13.86 -16.86 4.26
N LEU A 42 12.70 -17.46 4.52
CA LEU A 42 11.68 -16.90 5.39
C LEU A 42 12.20 -16.74 6.82
N ASP A 43 12.94 -17.71 7.35
CA ASP A 43 13.50 -17.66 8.70
C ASP A 43 14.53 -16.51 8.83
N LYS A 44 15.35 -16.28 7.79
CA LYS A 44 16.27 -15.13 7.73
C LYS A 44 15.52 -13.80 7.67
N LEU A 45 14.51 -13.69 6.81
CA LEU A 45 13.66 -12.50 6.74
C LEU A 45 13.02 -12.20 8.10
N CYS A 46 12.47 -13.24 8.74
CA CYS A 46 11.84 -13.13 10.04
C CYS A 46 12.81 -12.75 11.16
N HIS A 47 14.09 -13.11 11.05
CA HIS A 47 15.12 -12.63 11.97
C HIS A 47 15.26 -11.10 11.90
N GLU A 48 15.41 -10.55 10.69
CA GLU A 48 15.56 -9.11 10.47
C GLU A 48 14.28 -8.33 10.83
N LEU A 49 13.10 -8.82 10.43
CA LEU A 49 11.81 -8.20 10.79
C LEU A 49 11.63 -8.10 12.31
N ARG A 50 11.90 -9.19 13.04
CA ARG A 50 11.80 -9.20 14.51
C ARG A 50 12.82 -8.27 15.15
N LYS A 51 14.01 -8.11 14.56
CA LYS A 51 15.03 -7.15 15.02
C LYS A 51 14.55 -5.71 14.86
N GLY A 52 13.99 -5.35 13.71
CA GLY A 52 13.38 -4.03 13.47
C GLY A 52 12.24 -3.74 14.45
N VAL A 53 11.30 -4.67 14.63
CA VAL A 53 10.19 -4.52 15.60
C VAL A 53 10.70 -4.27 17.02
N ARG A 54 11.71 -5.02 17.48
CA ARG A 54 12.31 -4.79 18.81
C ARG A 54 13.00 -3.43 18.93
N CYS A 55 13.65 -2.97 17.86
CA CYS A 55 14.28 -1.65 17.80
C CYS A 55 13.23 -0.55 17.95
N ILE A 56 12.16 -0.59 17.16
CA ILE A 56 11.03 0.35 17.21
C ILE A 56 10.37 0.34 18.60
N GLN A 57 10.15 -0.84 19.20
CA GLN A 57 9.60 -0.95 20.55
C GLN A 57 10.53 -0.34 21.62
N SER A 58 11.85 -0.45 21.45
CA SER A 58 12.81 0.20 22.33
C SER A 58 12.76 1.72 22.18
N TYR A 59 12.82 2.21 20.93
CA TYR A 59 12.73 3.62 20.60
C TYR A 59 11.45 4.26 21.15
N THR A 60 10.29 3.67 20.90
CA THR A 60 8.99 4.20 21.37
C THR A 60 8.84 4.20 22.89
N ARG A 61 9.54 3.33 23.63
CA ARG A 61 9.54 3.37 25.11
C ARG A 61 10.40 4.49 25.67
N ARG A 62 11.45 4.85 24.94
CA ARG A 62 12.48 5.81 25.34
C ARG A 62 12.12 7.24 24.93
N CYS A 63 11.60 7.38 23.70
CA CYS A 63 11.49 8.64 22.99
C CYS A 63 10.06 9.18 22.88
N MET A 64 9.07 8.45 23.39
CA MET A 64 7.67 8.88 23.33
C MET A 64 7.02 8.82 24.70
N ASP A 65 6.13 9.77 24.97
CA ASP A 65 5.24 9.68 26.12
C ASP A 65 4.17 8.58 25.92
N LEU A 66 3.39 8.33 26.98
CA LEU A 66 2.37 7.27 26.96
C LEU A 66 1.31 7.48 25.85
N GLN A 67 0.88 8.71 25.61
CA GLN A 67 -0.13 9.02 24.60
C GLN A 67 0.44 8.84 23.19
N GLN A 68 1.61 9.40 22.92
CA GLN A 68 2.34 9.25 21.65
C GLN A 68 2.59 7.78 21.33
N ARG A 69 3.12 7.02 22.30
CA ARG A 69 3.36 5.58 22.17
C ARG A 69 2.06 4.80 21.90
N ASN A 70 0.96 5.16 22.55
CA ASN A 70 -0.34 4.51 22.30
C ASN A 70 -0.84 4.76 20.87
N GLN A 71 -0.71 5.99 20.35
CA GLN A 71 -1.07 6.29 18.96
C GLN A 71 -0.15 5.56 17.97
N PHE A 72 1.16 5.56 18.24
CA PHE A 72 2.14 4.83 17.43
C PHE A 72 1.82 3.33 17.38
N ASN A 73 1.52 2.72 18.53
CA ASN A 73 1.20 1.30 18.60
C ASN A 73 -0.08 0.94 17.85
N LYS A 74 -1.08 1.85 17.80
CA LYS A 74 -2.26 1.65 16.96
C LYS A 74 -1.89 1.62 15.48
N LEU A 75 -1.08 2.59 15.04
CA LEU A 75 -0.62 2.67 13.65
C LEU A 75 0.17 1.43 13.22
N TYR A 76 1.10 0.97 14.06
CA TYR A 76 1.96 -0.19 13.78
C TYR A 76 1.31 -1.53 14.13
N HIS A 77 0.09 -1.56 14.64
CA HIS A 77 -0.55 -2.80 15.10
C HIS A 77 -0.67 -3.80 13.94
N GLY A 78 -1.13 -3.36 12.77
CA GLY A 78 -1.30 -4.22 11.60
C GLY A 78 0.02 -4.80 11.11
N THR A 79 1.07 -3.99 11.02
CA THR A 79 2.42 -4.46 10.65
C THR A 79 2.97 -5.48 11.65
N ASN A 80 2.83 -5.20 12.95
CA ASN A 80 3.24 -6.14 13.98
C ASN A 80 2.44 -7.45 13.93
N GLN A 81 1.14 -7.39 13.59
CA GLN A 81 0.31 -8.58 13.42
C GLN A 81 0.75 -9.39 12.20
N PHE A 82 0.95 -8.74 11.06
CA PHE A 82 1.43 -9.39 9.84
C PHE A 82 2.77 -10.12 10.08
N ILE A 83 3.74 -9.46 10.72
CA ILE A 83 5.03 -10.07 11.05
C ILE A 83 4.84 -11.30 11.96
N ARG A 84 3.94 -11.24 12.93
CA ARG A 84 3.65 -12.39 13.80
C ARG A 84 3.03 -13.55 13.01
N ASP A 85 2.02 -13.28 12.19
CA ASP A 85 1.30 -14.28 11.39
C ASP A 85 2.26 -14.96 10.39
N LEU A 86 3.15 -14.19 9.76
CA LEU A 86 4.13 -14.69 8.79
C LEU A 86 5.27 -15.47 9.45
N CYS A 87 5.79 -14.99 10.58
CA CYS A 87 7.03 -15.49 11.15
C CYS A 87 6.86 -16.56 12.23
N ASN A 88 5.68 -16.65 12.85
CA ASN A 88 5.40 -17.70 13.82
C ASN A 88 4.74 -18.88 13.10
N LYS A 89 5.08 -20.09 13.52
CA LYS A 89 4.43 -21.28 12.98
C LYS A 89 2.93 -21.23 13.26
N GLY A 90 2.14 -21.40 12.21
CA GLY A 90 0.68 -21.35 12.24
C GLY A 90 0.11 -21.42 10.83
N GLU A 91 -1.22 -21.41 10.73
CA GLU A 91 -1.95 -21.57 9.47
C GLU A 91 -1.50 -20.59 8.38
N PHE A 92 -1.34 -19.31 8.71
CA PHE A 92 -0.92 -18.29 7.75
C PHE A 92 0.49 -18.53 7.20
N GLN A 93 1.46 -18.89 8.06
CA GLN A 93 2.81 -19.24 7.62
C GLN A 93 2.82 -20.52 6.77
N GLU A 94 2.01 -21.51 7.13
CA GLU A 94 1.94 -22.78 6.40
C GLU A 94 1.36 -22.58 4.99
N GLU A 95 0.28 -21.81 4.86
CA GLU A 95 -0.27 -21.42 3.54
C GLU A 95 0.68 -20.52 2.75
N TYR A 96 1.41 -19.62 3.42
CA TYR A 96 2.47 -18.83 2.78
C TYR A 96 3.53 -19.73 2.13
N LEU A 97 4.06 -20.70 2.89
CA LEU A 97 5.09 -21.61 2.39
C LEU A 97 4.57 -22.54 1.29
N LYS A 98 3.31 -22.95 1.38
CA LYS A 98 2.64 -23.75 0.34
C LYS A 98 2.52 -22.99 -0.99
N HIS A 99 2.26 -21.69 -0.94
CA HIS A 99 2.08 -20.85 -2.13
C HIS A 99 3.34 -20.09 -2.57
N ALA A 100 4.44 -20.17 -1.81
CA ALA A 100 5.71 -19.52 -2.15
C ALA A 100 6.24 -19.83 -3.57
N PRO A 101 6.10 -21.05 -4.15
CA PRO A 101 6.49 -21.31 -5.53
C PRO A 101 5.70 -20.48 -6.56
N CYS A 102 4.41 -20.22 -6.28
CA CYS A 102 3.60 -19.37 -7.15
C CYS A 102 4.16 -17.95 -7.19
N SER A 103 4.66 -17.44 -6.06
CA SER A 103 5.22 -16.10 -5.99
C SER A 103 6.42 -15.90 -6.90
N GLU A 104 7.26 -16.92 -7.03
CA GLU A 104 8.38 -16.88 -7.98
C GLU A 104 7.87 -16.94 -9.43
N MET A 105 6.88 -17.80 -9.72
CA MET A 105 6.30 -17.92 -11.06
C MET A 105 5.60 -16.64 -11.53
N ALA A 106 4.89 -15.96 -10.62
CA ALA A 106 4.09 -14.77 -10.87
C ALA A 106 4.86 -13.47 -10.59
N LYS A 107 6.16 -13.55 -10.26
CA LYS A 107 6.98 -12.42 -9.81
C LYS A 107 6.85 -11.18 -10.70
N LYS A 108 7.00 -11.34 -12.01
CA LYS A 108 6.92 -10.21 -12.97
C LYS A 108 5.54 -9.54 -12.99
N ASP A 109 4.47 -10.32 -12.91
CA ASP A 109 3.11 -9.80 -12.87
C ASP A 109 2.85 -9.06 -11.55
N PHE A 110 3.36 -9.58 -10.43
CA PHE A 110 3.29 -8.88 -9.13
C PHE A 110 4.10 -7.58 -9.14
N GLU A 111 5.27 -7.55 -9.78
CA GLU A 111 6.06 -6.32 -9.95
C GLU A 111 5.27 -5.25 -10.72
N VAL A 112 4.53 -5.62 -11.77
CA VAL A 112 3.65 -4.68 -12.50
C VAL A 112 2.58 -4.10 -11.58
N CYS A 113 1.93 -4.94 -10.77
CA CYS A 113 0.93 -4.49 -9.80
C CYS A 113 1.53 -3.54 -8.74
N ALA A 114 2.68 -3.89 -8.17
CA ALA A 114 3.36 -3.10 -7.14
C ALA A 114 3.90 -1.77 -7.68
N ASN A 115 4.37 -1.72 -8.93
CA ASN A 115 4.88 -0.49 -9.54
C ASN A 115 3.81 0.59 -9.66
N ARG A 116 2.58 0.22 -10.05
CA ARG A 116 1.45 1.18 -10.11
C ARG A 116 1.14 1.79 -8.74
N TYR A 117 1.17 0.97 -7.69
CA TYR A 117 1.02 1.46 -6.31
C TYR A 117 2.17 2.40 -5.92
N LYS A 118 3.42 2.02 -6.21
CA LYS A 118 4.62 2.84 -5.94
C LYS A 118 4.55 4.21 -6.62
N GLU A 119 4.14 4.27 -7.87
CA GLU A 119 3.97 5.53 -8.62
C GLU A 119 2.96 6.46 -7.95
N THR A 120 1.84 5.92 -7.45
CA THR A 120 0.87 6.68 -6.68
C THR A 120 1.53 7.29 -5.42
N MET A 121 2.27 6.49 -4.67
CA MET A 121 2.91 6.95 -3.43
C MET A 121 3.99 8.03 -3.67
N VAL A 122 4.65 8.01 -4.84
CA VAL A 122 5.60 9.06 -5.23
C VAL A 122 4.88 10.37 -5.55
N PHE A 123 3.76 10.31 -6.27
CA PHE A 123 2.97 11.48 -6.65
C PHE A 123 2.40 12.22 -5.43
N LEU A 124 2.06 11.49 -4.37
CA LEU A 124 1.49 12.06 -3.14
C LEU A 124 2.53 12.65 -2.18
N LYS A 125 3.83 12.62 -2.50
CA LYS A 125 4.84 13.26 -1.66
C LYS A 125 4.60 14.78 -1.64
N PRO A 126 4.50 15.41 -0.45
CA PRO A 126 4.24 16.84 -0.35
C PRO A 126 5.34 17.62 -1.06
N HIS A 127 4.97 18.36 -2.12
CA HIS A 127 5.84 19.39 -2.67
C HIS A 127 5.96 20.52 -1.64
N LYS A 128 7.18 20.97 -1.36
CA LYS A 128 7.50 22.03 -0.38
C LYS A 128 6.80 23.40 -0.62
N ASN A 129 5.95 23.52 -1.64
CA ASN A 129 5.36 24.77 -2.11
C ASN A 129 3.82 24.86 -1.89
N GLN A 130 3.18 23.93 -1.17
CA GLN A 130 1.72 23.92 -0.97
C GLN A 130 1.33 24.10 0.50
N GLU A 131 1.53 25.31 1.04
CA GLU A 131 1.18 25.64 2.43
C GLU A 131 -0.30 26.04 2.66
N ASN A 132 -1.22 25.93 1.68
CA ASN A 132 -2.55 26.56 1.80
C ASN A 132 -3.78 25.73 1.38
N GLN A 133 -3.71 24.39 1.34
CA GLN A 133 -4.91 23.56 1.08
C GLN A 133 -4.92 22.31 1.97
N GLU A 134 -5.20 22.45 3.27
CA GLU A 134 -4.86 21.37 4.23
C GLU A 134 -5.93 20.28 4.43
N ASN A 135 -7.23 20.55 4.25
CA ASN A 135 -8.27 19.55 4.59
C ASN A 135 -8.86 18.78 3.38
N GLY A 136 -9.05 19.45 2.23
CA GLY A 136 -9.57 18.79 1.03
C GLY A 136 -8.58 17.80 0.42
N THR A 137 -7.31 18.21 0.34
CA THR A 137 -6.22 17.42 -0.26
C THR A 137 -5.87 16.18 0.57
N LEU A 138 -5.89 16.27 1.92
CA LEU A 138 -5.56 15.13 2.77
C LEU A 138 -6.56 14.00 2.61
N ASN A 139 -7.87 14.30 2.59
CA ASN A 139 -8.90 13.29 2.40
C ASN A 139 -8.86 12.68 0.99
N GLU A 140 -8.56 13.48 -0.03
CA GLU A 140 -8.32 13.00 -1.40
C GLU A 140 -7.07 12.13 -1.50
N ASN A 141 -6.00 12.48 -0.81
CA ASN A 141 -4.76 11.68 -0.74
C ASN A 141 -5.02 10.34 -0.06
N ILE A 142 -5.72 10.33 1.09
CA ILE A 142 -6.12 9.10 1.77
C ILE A 142 -6.97 8.23 0.85
N LYS A 143 -8.00 8.81 0.20
CA LYS A 143 -8.84 8.11 -0.78
C LYS A 143 -7.98 7.50 -1.89
N THR A 144 -7.07 8.27 -2.47
CA THR A 144 -6.17 7.83 -3.53
C THR A 144 -5.29 6.66 -3.08
N ILE A 145 -4.68 6.74 -1.89
CA ILE A 145 -3.86 5.66 -1.31
C ILE A 145 -4.70 4.38 -1.15
N CYS A 146 -5.88 4.49 -0.54
CA CYS A 146 -6.73 3.34 -0.28
C CYS A 146 -7.24 2.69 -1.57
N CYS A 147 -7.55 3.48 -2.61
CA CYS A 147 -7.95 2.95 -3.90
C CYS A 147 -6.78 2.25 -4.62
N SER A 148 -5.57 2.80 -4.59
CA SER A 148 -4.39 2.13 -5.16
C SER A 148 -4.04 0.85 -4.40
N ILE A 149 -4.33 0.75 -3.09
CA ILE A 149 -4.22 -0.51 -2.34
C ILE A 149 -5.21 -1.55 -2.87
N ASN A 150 -6.48 -1.18 -3.07
CA ASN A 150 -7.48 -2.10 -3.62
C ASN A 150 -7.09 -2.58 -5.03
N GLU A 151 -6.62 -1.68 -5.89
CA GLU A 151 -6.15 -2.03 -7.23
C GLU A 151 -4.97 -3.01 -7.19
N LEU A 152 -4.03 -2.80 -6.26
CA LEU A 152 -2.90 -3.70 -6.07
C LEU A 152 -3.35 -5.10 -5.62
N VAL A 153 -4.30 -5.19 -4.68
CA VAL A 153 -4.86 -6.46 -4.20
C VAL A 153 -5.55 -7.20 -5.35
N ASP A 154 -6.42 -6.52 -6.09
CA ASP A 154 -7.17 -7.12 -7.20
C ASP A 154 -6.24 -7.54 -8.37
N CYS A 155 -5.25 -6.71 -8.69
CA CYS A 155 -4.25 -7.03 -9.72
C CYS A 155 -3.46 -8.29 -9.36
N SER A 156 -2.98 -8.37 -8.10
CA SER A 156 -2.18 -9.50 -7.62
C SER A 156 -2.99 -10.79 -7.56
N GLU A 157 -4.23 -10.75 -7.06
CA GLU A 157 -5.13 -11.90 -7.07
C GLU A 157 -5.36 -12.41 -8.50
N ASN A 158 -5.62 -11.51 -9.45
CA ASN A 158 -5.87 -11.87 -10.84
C ASN A 158 -4.64 -12.51 -11.50
N ALA A 159 -3.45 -11.97 -11.24
CA ALA A 159 -2.19 -12.53 -11.72
C ALA A 159 -1.96 -13.96 -11.18
N ALA A 160 -2.10 -14.14 -9.85
CA ALA A 160 -1.99 -15.45 -9.21
C ALA A 160 -3.03 -16.45 -9.74
N ARG A 161 -4.27 -16.00 -9.96
CA ARG A 161 -5.34 -16.84 -10.52
C ARG A 161 -4.99 -17.37 -11.90
N LYS A 162 -4.44 -16.51 -12.76
CA LYS A 162 -4.07 -16.85 -14.13
C LYS A 162 -2.88 -17.81 -14.19
N ILE A 163 -1.92 -17.66 -13.28
CA ILE A 163 -0.63 -18.38 -13.33
C ILE A 163 -0.67 -19.67 -12.50
N CYS A 164 -1.34 -19.64 -11.34
CA CYS A 164 -1.25 -20.68 -10.31
C CYS A 164 -2.60 -21.27 -9.90
N GLY A 165 -3.72 -20.68 -10.33
CA GLY A 165 -5.06 -21.15 -10.02
C GLY A 165 -5.73 -20.47 -8.81
N VAL A 166 -6.94 -20.92 -8.49
CA VAL A 166 -7.87 -20.22 -7.59
C VAL A 166 -7.42 -20.21 -6.13
N GLU A 167 -6.85 -21.31 -5.63
CA GLU A 167 -6.37 -21.38 -4.24
C GLU A 167 -5.24 -20.38 -3.98
N ALA A 168 -4.24 -20.36 -4.88
CA ALA A 168 -3.14 -19.42 -4.82
C ALA A 168 -3.62 -17.96 -4.95
N ALA A 169 -4.63 -17.72 -5.79
CA ALA A 169 -5.26 -16.40 -5.92
C ALA A 169 -5.88 -15.92 -4.61
N LYS A 170 -6.67 -16.78 -3.95
CA LYS A 170 -7.31 -16.47 -2.67
C LYS A 170 -6.28 -16.12 -1.61
N PHE A 171 -5.22 -16.93 -1.50
CA PHE A 171 -4.14 -16.66 -0.56
C PHE A 171 -3.36 -15.38 -0.92
N THR A 172 -3.09 -15.14 -2.21
CA THR A 172 -2.44 -13.91 -2.68
C THR A 172 -3.26 -12.67 -2.31
N ARG A 173 -4.59 -12.71 -2.45
CA ARG A 173 -5.48 -11.63 -2.01
C ARG A 173 -5.28 -11.35 -0.52
N GLU A 174 -5.34 -12.37 0.33
CA GLU A 174 -5.17 -12.23 1.78
C GLU A 174 -3.79 -11.67 2.14
N LEU A 175 -2.74 -12.19 1.48
CA LEU A 175 -1.35 -11.78 1.71
C LEU A 175 -1.12 -10.31 1.35
N VAL A 176 -1.54 -9.90 0.17
CA VAL A 176 -1.38 -8.51 -0.31
C VAL A 176 -2.29 -7.57 0.49
N ASP A 177 -3.50 -7.98 0.85
CA ASP A 177 -4.41 -7.17 1.68
C ASP A 177 -3.84 -6.93 3.09
N LYS A 178 -3.44 -7.99 3.80
CA LYS A 178 -2.82 -7.89 5.14
C LYS A 178 -1.60 -6.98 5.12
N TYR A 179 -0.81 -7.08 4.05
CA TYR A 179 0.39 -6.27 3.88
C TYR A 179 0.07 -4.81 3.61
N ALA A 180 -0.70 -4.53 2.55
CA ALA A 180 -0.95 -3.20 2.04
C ALA A 180 -1.75 -2.36 3.04
N ASN A 181 -2.63 -3.00 3.81
CA ASN A 181 -3.40 -2.37 4.87
C ASN A 181 -2.67 -2.34 6.22
N SER A 182 -1.48 -2.92 6.35
CA SER A 182 -0.84 -3.09 7.67
C SER A 182 -0.59 -1.77 8.43
N LEU A 183 -0.33 -0.67 7.71
CA LEU A 183 -0.16 0.68 8.26
C LEU A 183 -1.35 1.61 7.95
N THR A 184 -2.12 1.32 6.91
CA THR A 184 -3.19 2.19 6.41
C THR A 184 -4.58 1.76 6.88
N LYS A 185 -4.71 0.62 7.58
CA LYS A 185 -5.99 0.05 8.03
C LYS A 185 -6.92 1.09 8.68
N ILE A 186 -6.41 1.89 9.60
CA ILE A 186 -7.19 2.91 10.32
C ILE A 186 -7.76 3.98 9.36
N TYR A 187 -7.08 4.24 8.24
CA TYR A 187 -7.47 5.24 7.26
C TYR A 187 -8.32 4.67 6.11
N CYS A 188 -8.14 3.38 5.80
CA CYS A 188 -8.80 2.74 4.67
C CYS A 188 -10.01 1.86 5.05
N GLU A 189 -10.25 1.61 6.34
CA GLU A 189 -11.33 0.72 6.83
C GLU A 189 -12.72 1.05 6.27
N ASP A 190 -13.07 2.34 6.14
CA ASP A 190 -14.37 2.77 5.61
C ASP A 190 -14.45 2.71 4.07
N LEU A 191 -13.31 2.90 3.37
CA LEU A 191 -13.21 2.84 1.92
C LEU A 191 -13.23 1.40 1.40
N SER A 192 -12.65 0.46 2.16
CA SER A 192 -12.70 -0.98 1.84
C SER A 192 -14.12 -1.56 1.89
N ARG A 193 -15.05 -0.93 2.63
CA ARG A 193 -16.47 -1.33 2.72
C ARG A 193 -17.32 -0.85 1.54
N HIS A 194 -16.86 0.15 0.80
CA HIS A 194 -17.58 0.76 -0.32
C HIS A 194 -16.68 0.94 -1.56
N PRO A 195 -16.47 -0.12 -2.36
CA PRO A 195 -15.62 -0.08 -3.55
C PRO A 195 -16.04 0.97 -4.59
N SER A 196 -17.32 1.38 -4.57
CA SER A 196 -17.86 2.44 -5.42
C SER A 196 -17.18 3.79 -5.20
N ILE A 197 -16.63 4.06 -4.00
CA ILE A 197 -15.95 5.33 -3.70
C ILE A 197 -14.70 5.51 -4.58
N CYS A 198 -14.07 4.41 -4.98
CA CYS A 198 -12.90 4.42 -5.88
C CYS A 198 -13.26 4.61 -7.37
N ARG A 199 -14.54 4.62 -7.76
CA ARG A 199 -14.96 4.78 -9.17
C ARG A 199 -15.02 6.24 -9.63
N ASP A 200 -14.97 7.22 -8.74
CA ASP A 200 -15.17 8.64 -9.08
C ASP A 200 -13.87 9.39 -9.47
N GLY A 201 -12.83 8.69 -9.93
CA GLY A 201 -11.51 9.27 -10.23
C GLY A 201 -11.00 9.09 -11.66
N ALA A 202 -11.81 8.60 -12.60
CA ALA A 202 -11.43 8.57 -14.01
C ALA A 202 -11.70 9.94 -14.67
N GLY A 203 -10.89 10.94 -14.31
CA GLY A 203 -10.95 12.29 -14.87
C GLY A 203 -9.74 12.60 -15.77
N ASP A 204 -10.00 12.46 -17.07
CA ASP A 204 -9.43 13.21 -18.20
C ASP A 204 -7.91 13.21 -18.48
N GLY A 205 -7.52 12.31 -19.37
CA GLY A 205 -6.28 12.37 -20.15
C GLY A 205 -6.41 11.84 -21.58
N ALA A 206 -7.61 11.80 -22.14
CA ALA A 206 -7.83 11.39 -23.53
C ALA A 206 -8.70 12.41 -24.26
N SER A 207 -8.05 13.33 -24.96
CA SER A 207 -8.68 14.17 -25.97
C SER A 207 -9.22 13.27 -27.10
N VAL A 208 -10.49 12.88 -27.00
CA VAL A 208 -11.20 12.25 -28.12
C VAL A 208 -11.75 13.37 -28.99
N LEU A 209 -11.07 13.66 -30.09
CA LEU A 209 -11.62 14.38 -31.23
C LEU A 209 -12.85 13.61 -31.74
N GLN A 210 -14.06 14.06 -31.40
CA GLN A 210 -15.28 13.57 -32.01
C GLN A 210 -15.48 14.26 -33.37
N LEU A 211 -15.11 13.56 -34.43
CA LEU A 211 -15.53 13.84 -35.80
C LEU A 211 -16.96 13.26 -35.97
N ASN A 212 -17.99 14.10 -35.89
CA ASN A 212 -19.35 13.68 -36.19
C ASN A 212 -19.61 13.73 -37.70
N SER A 213 -19.62 12.55 -38.31
CA SER A 213 -20.12 12.31 -39.67
C SER A 213 -21.54 11.73 -39.63
N LEU A 214 -22.36 12.21 -40.56
CA LEU A 214 -23.61 11.67 -41.11
C LEU A 214 -24.92 12.31 -40.64
N GLY A 215 -25.51 13.04 -41.59
CA GLY A 215 -26.89 13.53 -41.59
C GLY A 215 -27.24 14.15 -42.94
N LEU A 216 -27.00 13.43 -44.04
CA LEU A 216 -27.59 13.74 -45.35
C LEU A 216 -29.09 13.41 -45.29
N VAL A 217 -29.95 14.39 -45.58
CA VAL A 217 -30.98 14.36 -46.64
C VAL A 217 -31.96 15.52 -46.44
N ALA A 218 -31.90 16.43 -47.42
CA ALA A 218 -32.97 17.21 -48.05
C ALA A 218 -34.11 17.79 -47.20
N THR A 219 -34.12 19.14 -47.13
CA THR A 219 -35.27 19.91 -47.64
C THR A 219 -34.77 21.18 -48.30
N ALA A 220 -34.89 21.22 -49.62
CA ALA A 220 -34.80 22.44 -50.41
C ALA A 220 -36.04 23.29 -50.15
N ALA A 221 -35.83 24.53 -49.69
CA ALA A 221 -36.73 25.64 -49.95
C ALA A 221 -35.99 26.94 -49.65
N LEU A 222 -35.41 27.48 -50.72
CA LEU A 222 -35.20 28.91 -50.90
C LEU A 222 -36.45 29.68 -50.48
N LEU A 223 -36.26 30.75 -49.72
CA LEU A 223 -37.04 32.00 -49.62
C LEU A 223 -36.53 32.66 -48.33
N LEU A 224 -35.55 33.58 -48.39
CA LEU A 224 -35.83 35.02 -48.56
C LEU A 224 -37.17 35.42 -47.95
N LEU A 225 -37.09 36.45 -47.09
CA LEU A 225 -38.17 37.28 -46.52
C LEU A 225 -38.47 37.02 -45.04
N ALA A 226 -37.75 37.71 -44.15
CA ALA A 226 -38.38 38.65 -43.22
C ALA A 226 -37.31 39.47 -42.46
N ARG A 227 -37.00 40.64 -43.04
CA ARG A 227 -36.53 41.89 -42.42
C ARG A 227 -35.31 41.88 -41.50
#